data_AF-A0A239NGL0-F1
#
_entry.id   AF-A0A239NGL0-F1
#
_cell.length_a   1.000
_cell.length_b   1.000
_cell.length_c   1.000
_cell.angle_alpha   90.00
_cell.angle_beta   90.00
_cell.angle_gamma   90.00
#
_symmetry.space_group_name_H-M   'P 1'
#
loop_
_entity.id
_entity.type
_entity.pdbx_description
1 polymer ?
#
loop_
_entity_poly.entity_id
_entity_poly.type
_entity_poly.pdbx_seq_one_letter_code
_entity_poly.pdbx_strand_id
1 'polypeptide(L)'
;MRMCWEIKPVAYAGQQVLDVEAALQILYMFADRAREWAPDNTSGLAESVTAMAARMLTDGARTVHQGFSWSATEGSIYVALTP
;
A
#
# COMPACT_ATOMS: atom_id res chain seq x y z
N MET A 1 15.63 -7.36 3.68
CA MET A 1 15.93 -6.10 4.42
C MET A 1 14.63 -5.65 5.05
N ARG A 2 14.57 -5.28 6.33
CA ARG A 2 13.32 -4.79 6.94
C ARG A 2 13.07 -3.35 6.46
N MET A 3 11.92 -3.09 5.87
CA MET A 3 11.49 -1.82 5.28
C MET A 3 10.41 -1.16 6.16
N CYS A 4 10.29 0.16 6.16
CA CYS A 4 9.17 0.86 6.81
C CYS A 4 8.11 1.23 5.77
N TRP A 5 6.83 1.18 6.13
CA TRP A 5 5.73 1.52 5.20
C TRP A 5 4.55 2.24 5.88
N GLU A 6 3.70 2.91 5.08
CA GLU A 6 2.53 3.67 5.54
C GLU A 6 1.40 3.67 4.49
N ILE A 7 0.12 3.55 4.92
CA ILE A 7 -1.07 3.77 4.08
C ILE A 7 -2.06 4.79 4.67
N LYS A 8 -2.36 5.90 3.98
CA LYS A 8 -3.43 6.84 4.37
C LYS A 8 -4.69 6.66 3.50
N PRO A 9 -5.92 6.89 4.04
CA PRO A 9 -6.25 7.47 5.35
C PRO A 9 -6.52 6.48 6.50
N VAL A 10 -6.39 5.16 6.30
CA VAL A 10 -6.94 4.15 7.24
C VAL A 10 -5.89 3.23 7.88
N ALA A 11 -4.57 3.45 7.73
CA ALA A 11 -3.56 2.55 8.30
C ALA A 11 -2.25 3.20 8.79
N TYR A 12 -2.00 3.02 10.10
CA TYR A 12 -0.71 2.93 10.81
C TYR A 12 0.53 3.43 10.05
N ALA A 13 0.83 4.72 10.20
CA ALA A 13 2.15 5.24 9.88
C ALA A 13 3.23 4.51 10.70
N GLY A 14 4.26 3.98 10.05
CA GLY A 14 5.49 3.52 10.71
C GLY A 14 5.58 2.03 11.07
N GLN A 15 4.77 1.16 10.47
CA GLN A 15 4.95 -0.28 10.65
C GLN A 15 6.17 -0.78 9.84
N GLN A 16 6.99 -1.66 10.41
CA GLN A 16 8.08 -2.32 9.70
C GLN A 16 7.59 -3.61 9.05
N VAL A 17 7.85 -3.77 7.75
CA VAL A 17 7.54 -4.95 6.93
C VAL A 17 8.81 -5.54 6.33
N LEU A 18 8.77 -6.81 5.96
CA LEU A 18 9.96 -7.54 5.50
C LEU A 18 10.37 -7.19 4.07
N ASP A 19 9.41 -6.83 3.22
CA ASP A 19 9.58 -6.50 1.81
C ASP A 19 8.28 -5.90 1.25
N VAL A 20 8.27 -5.63 -0.06
CA VAL A 20 7.11 -5.11 -0.77
C VAL A 20 5.95 -6.10 -0.82
N GLU A 21 6.20 -7.41 -0.79
CA GLU A 21 5.13 -8.43 -0.78
C GLU A 21 4.35 -8.40 0.53
N ALA A 22 5.05 -8.26 1.66
CA ALA A 22 4.42 -8.04 2.95
C ALA A 22 3.59 -6.75 2.98
N ALA A 23 4.08 -5.66 2.37
CA ALA A 23 3.31 -4.42 2.24
C ALA A 23 2.03 -4.61 1.40
N LEU A 24 2.09 -5.41 0.33
CA LEU A 24 0.92 -5.74 -0.51
C LEU A 24 -0.14 -6.54 0.24
N GLN A 25 0.27 -7.55 1.01
CA GLN A 25 -0.67 -8.34 1.82
C GLN A 25 -1.43 -7.44 2.79
N ILE A 26 -0.74 -6.47 3.37
CA ILE A 26 -1.37 -5.53 4.30
C ILE A 26 -2.31 -4.56 3.55
N LEU A 27 -1.93 -4.06 2.37
CA LEU A 27 -2.82 -3.28 1.50
C LEU A 27 -4.14 -4.03 1.22
N TYR A 28 -4.07 -5.31 0.84
CA TYR A 28 -5.27 -6.12 0.57
C TYR A 28 -6.12 -6.36 1.82
N MET A 29 -5.48 -6.71 2.95
CA MET A 29 -6.18 -6.86 4.22
C MET A 29 -6.94 -5.59 4.61
N PHE A 30 -6.36 -4.41 4.38
CA PHE A 30 -7.05 -3.14 4.64
C PHE A 30 -8.20 -2.87 3.67
N ALA A 31 -8.03 -3.21 2.40
CA ALA A 31 -9.10 -3.09 1.41
C ALA A 31 -10.32 -3.92 1.81
N ASP A 32 -10.11 -5.15 2.26
CA ASP A 32 -11.18 -6.04 2.71
C ASP A 32 -11.84 -5.50 3.99
N ARG A 33 -11.06 -5.03 4.95
CA ARG A 33 -11.59 -4.40 6.17
C ARG A 33 -12.38 -3.12 5.90
N ALA A 34 -11.94 -2.31 4.94
CA ALA A 34 -12.65 -1.11 4.52
C ALA A 34 -14.00 -1.45 3.85
N ARG A 35 -14.07 -2.54 3.08
CA ARG A 35 -15.34 -3.07 2.53
C ARG A 35 -16.30 -3.52 3.62
N GLU A 36 -15.80 -4.14 4.68
CA GLU A 36 -16.63 -4.57 5.81
C GLU A 36 -17.20 -3.39 6.61
N TRP A 37 -16.41 -2.33 6.80
CA TRP A 37 -16.78 -1.22 7.68
C TRP A 37 -17.56 -0.09 6.99
N ALA A 38 -17.36 0.10 5.68
CA ALA A 38 -17.98 1.18 4.92
C ALA A 38 -18.39 0.70 3.51
N PRO A 39 -19.25 -0.34 3.40
CA PRO A 39 -19.59 -0.96 2.12
C PRO A 39 -20.09 0.06 1.08
N ASP A 40 -20.93 1.02 1.50
CA ASP A 40 -21.50 2.06 0.64
C ASP A 40 -20.50 3.13 0.17
N ASN A 41 -19.30 3.17 0.76
CA ASN A 41 -18.24 4.14 0.45
C ASN A 41 -16.98 3.48 -0.14
N THR A 42 -17.10 2.26 -0.67
CA THR A 42 -15.99 1.53 -1.30
C THR A 42 -16.03 1.54 -2.83
N SER A 43 -16.87 2.40 -3.42
CA SER A 43 -16.91 2.56 -4.88
C SER A 43 -15.54 2.98 -5.42
N GLY A 44 -14.98 2.23 -6.36
CA GLY A 44 -13.64 2.45 -6.90
C GLY A 44 -12.47 2.02 -6.00
N LEU A 45 -12.72 1.51 -4.78
CA LEU A 45 -11.66 1.04 -3.88
C LEU A 45 -10.93 -0.17 -4.47
N ALA A 46 -11.68 -1.13 -5.03
CA ALA A 46 -11.11 -2.34 -5.64
C ALA A 46 -10.12 -2.01 -6.78
N GLU A 47 -10.50 -1.04 -7.62
CA GLU A 47 -9.69 -0.57 -8.75
C GLU A 47 -8.45 0.17 -8.26
N SER A 48 -8.63 1.07 -7.27
CA SER A 48 -7.53 1.81 -6.65
C SER A 48 -6.51 0.88 -5.97
N VAL A 49 -6.98 -0.15 -5.27
CA VAL A 49 -6.12 -1.19 -4.65
C VAL A 49 -5.35 -1.95 -5.70
N THR A 50 -6.02 -2.37 -6.78
CA THR A 50 -5.38 -3.12 -7.87
C THR A 50 -4.33 -2.28 -8.59
N ALA A 51 -4.64 -1.02 -8.88
CA ALA A 51 -3.71 -0.07 -9.49
C ALA A 51 -2.50 0.20 -8.57
N MET A 52 -2.75 0.41 -7.27
CA MET A 52 -1.70 0.64 -6.29
C MET A 52 -0.79 -0.57 -6.15
N ALA A 53 -1.36 -1.78 -6.07
CA ALA A 53 -0.61 -3.03 -5.99
C ALA A 53 0.31 -3.22 -7.21
N ALA A 54 -0.19 -2.92 -8.42
CA ALA A 54 0.61 -2.97 -9.63
C ALA A 54 1.80 -1.99 -9.55
N ARG A 55 1.58 -0.75 -9.11
CA ARG A 55 2.64 0.26 -8.96
C ARG A 55 3.67 -0.11 -7.88
N MET A 56 3.24 -0.73 -6.79
CA MET A 56 4.13 -1.24 -5.76
C MET A 56 5.05 -2.34 -6.32
N LEU A 57 4.53 -3.26 -7.12
CA LEU A 57 5.31 -4.35 -7.73
C LEU A 57 6.27 -3.87 -8.81
N THR A 58 5.92 -2.84 -9.59
CA THR A 58 6.76 -2.34 -10.68
C THR A 58 7.77 -1.30 -10.18
N ASP A 59 7.28 -0.16 -9.74
CA ASP A 59 8.11 1.00 -9.39
C ASP A 59 8.57 0.96 -7.94
N GLY A 60 7.68 0.56 -7.02
CA GLY A 60 8.00 0.47 -5.60
C GLY A 60 9.15 -0.50 -5.32
N ALA A 61 8.98 -1.76 -5.71
CA ALA A 61 9.99 -2.80 -5.51
C ALA A 61 11.34 -2.43 -6.13
N ARG A 62 11.34 -1.93 -7.36
CA ARG A 62 12.57 -1.48 -8.03
C ARG A 62 13.25 -0.35 -7.27
N THR A 63 12.50 0.68 -6.86
CA THR A 63 13.04 1.87 -6.18
C THR A 63 13.62 1.50 -4.82
N VAL A 64 12.91 0.67 -4.06
CA VAL A 64 13.35 0.26 -2.71
C VAL A 64 14.54 -0.72 -2.78
N HIS A 65 14.58 -1.62 -3.76
CA HIS A 65 15.76 -2.47 -4.00
C HIS A 65 17.01 -1.66 -4.38
N GLN A 66 16.84 -0.47 -4.95
CA GLN A 66 17.93 0.45 -5.23
C GLN A 66 18.34 1.29 -4.01
N GLY A 67 17.69 1.11 -2.86
CA GLY A 67 17.98 1.84 -1.63
C GLY A 67 17.33 3.23 -1.56
N PHE A 68 16.30 3.48 -2.37
CA PHE A 68 15.56 4.73 -2.37
C PHE A 68 14.14 4.57 -1.80
N SER A 69 13.63 5.64 -1.20
CA SER A 69 12.23 5.73 -0.79
C SER A 69 11.32 5.86 -2.00
N TRP A 70 10.13 5.27 -1.91
CA TRP A 70 9.09 5.35 -2.94
C TRP A 70 7.75 5.73 -2.30
N SER A 71 6.94 6.51 -3.00
CA SER A 71 5.55 6.75 -2.57
C SER A 71 4.64 6.99 -3.76
N ALA A 72 3.37 6.63 -3.62
CA ALA A 72 2.35 6.83 -4.63
C ALA A 72 0.98 7.09 -4.00
N THR A 73 0.11 7.72 -4.79
CA THR A 73 -1.32 7.87 -4.49
C THR A 73 -2.13 7.29 -5.65
N GLU A 74 -3.12 6.46 -5.35
CA GLU A 74 -4.13 5.93 -6.26
C GLU A 74 -5.51 6.08 -5.64
N GLY A 75 -6.37 6.88 -6.25
CA GLY A 75 -7.67 7.23 -5.67
C GLY A 75 -7.52 7.80 -4.26
N SER A 76 -8.11 7.12 -3.28
CA SER A 76 -8.02 7.45 -1.85
C SER A 76 -6.87 6.78 -1.11
N ILE A 77 -6.05 5.97 -1.79
CA ILE A 77 -4.97 5.18 -1.19
C ILE A 77 -3.65 5.89 -1.42
N TYR A 78 -2.99 6.27 -0.34
CA TYR A 78 -1.58 6.67 -0.36
C TYR A 78 -0.73 5.53 0.17
N VAL A 79 0.42 5.22 -0.46
CA VAL A 79 1.43 4.28 0.05
C VAL A 79 2.79 4.98 0.08
N ALA A 80 3.55 4.80 1.15
CA ALA A 80 4.97 5.10 1.21
C ALA A 80 5.77 3.84 1.59
N LEU A 81 6.90 3.61 0.93
CA LEU A 81 7.85 2.53 1.18
C LEU A 81 9.24 3.14 1.38
N THR A 82 9.91 2.79 2.47
CA THR A 82 11.28 3.20 2.74
C THR A 82 12.17 1.99 3.05
N PRO A 83 13.39 1.92 2.49
CA PRO A 83 14.31 0.78 2.63
C PRO A 83 14.83 0.57 4.06
#